data_AF-A0A924JX91-F1
#
_entry.id   AF-A0A924JX91-F1
#
_cell.length_a   1.000
_cell.length_b   1.000
_cell.length_c   1.000
_cell.angle_alpha   90.00
_cell.angle_beta   90.00
_cell.angle_gamma   90.00
#
_symmetry.space_group_name_H-M   'P 1'
#
loop_
_entity.id
_entity.type
_entity.pdbx_description
1 polymer ?
#
loop_
_entity_poly.entity_id
_entity_poly.type
_entity_poly.pdbx_seq_one_letter_code
_entity_poly.pdbx_strand_id
1 'polypeptide(L)'
;MRVTAIYEELRSRKKLRLERFPVSAILAAQLTLTIVLPAYLKGTQPFSLMLAICVVAVAGAFYVECVTLGWNARPRRPVQTSVGAANVVLLTGAAASLGAALGGQGSYAVQIGRAQVSPIVALLAPFTAWLLFGAALYMWLYREGVVSRRRALATLAAASAIQLIIGIERAILGQAVALVASLMVMAIFARLIRFRTLVILLLLLPILWPPIYQYRNTLREELAGSSVYVGLDGPMDRLQMDEQMAVVERLVPKPDYLVAPSLTTLIRTGLIPSAIDPNRPAIDTGAKMNQALGGTALSSTSATMMGNVYIFSGLLAVGAVSAALALGMRIALRRSSPWALSATGLIYLNGMSSNAAYPDIVPRLLQGGASLLIAFVLVRAVDRGRAEHDRS
;
A
#
# COMPACT_ATOMS: atom_id res chain seq x y z
N MET A 1 -13.77 15.17 45.05
CA MET A 1 -13.72 15.91 43.77
C MET A 1 -12.29 16.19 43.25
N ARG A 2 -11.25 16.36 44.08
CA ARG A 2 -9.87 16.61 43.58
C ARG A 2 -9.12 15.37 43.02
N VAL A 3 -9.47 14.15 43.42
CA VAL A 3 -8.79 12.92 42.97
C VAL A 3 -9.18 12.50 41.54
N THR A 4 -10.42 12.76 41.13
CA THR A 4 -10.91 12.47 39.76
C THR A 4 -10.27 13.39 38.71
N ALA A 5 -10.01 14.67 39.05
CA ALA A 5 -9.31 15.61 38.17
C ALA A 5 -7.85 15.20 37.94
N ILE A 6 -7.15 14.74 38.99
CA ILE A 6 -5.77 14.23 38.88
C ILE A 6 -5.72 12.93 38.07
N TYR A 7 -6.73 12.05 38.19
CA TYR A 7 -6.83 10.83 37.39
C TYR A 7 -7.13 11.13 35.90
N GLU A 8 -7.96 12.12 35.59
CA GLU A 8 -8.18 12.57 34.20
C GLU A 8 -6.97 13.28 33.62
N GLU A 9 -6.24 14.07 34.42
CA GLU A 9 -5.00 14.73 34.01
C GLU A 9 -3.85 13.72 33.80
N LEU A 10 -3.76 12.67 34.63
CA LEU A 10 -2.81 11.56 34.43
C LEU A 10 -3.22 10.65 33.26
N ARG A 11 -4.52 10.45 33.01
CA ARG A 11 -5.04 9.72 31.82
C ARG A 11 -4.86 10.52 30.53
N SER A 12 -4.89 11.85 30.63
CA SER A 12 -4.52 12.82 29.58
C SER A 12 -3.01 12.80 29.31
N ARG A 13 -2.17 12.82 30.35
CA ARG A 13 -0.71 12.76 30.25
C ARG A 13 -0.15 11.37 29.85
N LYS A 14 -0.87 10.27 30.06
CA LYS A 14 -0.49 8.92 29.60
C LYS A 14 -0.91 8.58 28.17
N LYS A 15 -1.82 9.34 27.56
CA LYS A 15 -2.18 9.21 26.11
C LYS A 15 -1.12 9.79 25.15
N LEU A 16 0.11 10.01 25.63
CA LEU A 16 1.07 10.88 24.99
C LEU A 16 2.05 10.21 24.01
N ARG A 17 2.12 8.88 23.89
CA ARG A 17 3.36 8.29 23.30
C ARG A 17 3.31 7.73 21.87
N LEU A 18 2.16 7.29 21.33
CA LEU A 18 2.08 6.81 19.93
C LEU A 18 0.93 7.43 19.13
N GLU A 19 -0.18 7.78 19.78
CA GLU A 19 -1.38 8.31 19.10
C GLU A 19 -1.16 9.71 18.49
N ARG A 20 -0.11 10.42 18.92
CA ARG A 20 0.27 11.75 18.41
C ARG A 20 1.05 11.69 17.10
N PHE A 21 1.76 10.60 16.86
CA PHE A 21 2.62 10.38 15.69
C PHE A 21 2.25 9.07 14.97
N PRO A 22 0.97 8.90 14.59
CA PRO A 22 0.50 7.63 14.05
C PRO A 22 1.26 7.18 12.80
N VAL A 23 1.60 8.11 11.91
CA VAL A 23 2.22 7.77 10.63
C VAL A 23 3.66 7.34 10.85
N SER A 24 4.42 8.09 11.64
CA SER A 24 5.81 7.77 11.98
C SER A 24 5.91 6.47 12.77
N ALA A 25 4.98 6.22 13.70
CA ALA A 25 4.94 4.99 14.47
C ALA A 25 4.67 3.76 13.61
N ILE A 26 3.76 3.86 12.64
CA ILE A 26 3.47 2.78 11.68
C ILE A 26 4.68 2.54 10.78
N LEU A 27 5.27 3.61 10.23
CA LEU A 27 6.45 3.51 9.38
C LEU A 27 7.64 2.90 10.13
N ALA A 28 7.91 3.37 11.36
CA ALA A 28 8.97 2.84 12.21
C ALA A 28 8.74 1.37 12.55
N ALA A 29 7.51 0.98 12.91
CA ALA A 29 7.19 -0.42 13.19
C ALA A 29 7.40 -1.31 11.96
N GLN A 30 6.95 -0.86 10.79
CA GLN A 30 7.13 -1.59 9.54
C GLN A 30 8.62 -1.74 9.22
N LEU A 31 9.38 -0.63 9.12
CA LEU A 31 10.81 -0.67 8.76
C LEU A 31 11.65 -1.43 9.79
N THR A 32 11.34 -1.29 11.07
CA THR A 32 12.08 -2.01 12.12
C THR A 32 11.83 -3.52 12.01
N LEU A 33 10.58 -3.94 11.87
CA LEU A 33 10.23 -5.37 11.87
C LEU A 33 10.59 -6.08 10.56
N THR A 34 10.53 -5.38 9.42
CA THR A 34 10.79 -6.01 8.12
C THR A 34 12.20 -5.81 7.60
N ILE A 35 12.95 -4.81 8.07
CA ILE A 35 14.29 -4.48 7.57
C ILE A 35 15.32 -4.54 8.70
N VAL A 36 15.21 -3.66 9.70
CA VAL A 36 16.30 -3.48 10.70
C VAL A 36 16.50 -4.74 11.55
N LEU A 37 15.42 -5.32 12.07
CA LEU A 37 15.50 -6.50 12.92
C LEU A 37 16.01 -7.74 12.14
N PRO A 38 15.48 -8.07 10.95
CA PRO A 38 16.06 -9.12 10.12
C PRO A 38 17.53 -8.90 9.78
N ALA A 39 17.90 -7.68 9.36
CA ALA A 39 19.28 -7.34 9.01
C ALA A 39 20.24 -7.55 10.18
N TYR A 40 19.82 -7.12 11.38
CA TYR A 40 20.61 -7.31 12.60
C TYR A 40 20.76 -8.79 12.97
N LEU A 41 19.67 -9.56 12.94
CA LEU A 41 19.69 -10.98 13.32
C LEU A 41 20.50 -11.84 12.35
N LYS A 42 20.57 -11.46 11.07
CA LYS A 42 21.27 -12.20 10.02
C LYS A 42 22.66 -11.68 9.69
N GLY A 43 23.00 -10.49 10.19
CA GLY A 43 24.25 -9.81 9.84
C GLY A 43 24.25 -9.29 8.39
N THR A 44 23.08 -8.99 7.82
CA THR A 44 22.93 -8.49 6.44
C THR A 44 23.67 -7.17 6.26
N GLN A 45 24.54 -7.09 5.24
CA GLN A 45 25.33 -5.89 4.93
C GLN A 45 24.79 -5.18 3.67
N PRO A 46 24.93 -3.83 3.59
CA PRO A 46 25.53 -2.93 4.58
C PRO A 46 24.54 -2.44 5.65
N PHE A 47 24.68 -2.90 6.90
CA PHE A 47 23.71 -2.62 7.97
C PHE A 47 23.60 -1.12 8.30
N SER A 48 24.73 -0.41 8.34
CA SER A 48 24.77 1.02 8.67
C SER A 48 24.01 1.87 7.66
N LEU A 49 24.12 1.55 6.36
CA LEU A 49 23.39 2.22 5.29
C LEU A 49 21.89 1.92 5.37
N MET A 50 21.50 0.65 5.58
CA MET A 50 20.10 0.28 5.78
C MET A 50 19.49 1.05 6.95
N LEU A 51 20.19 1.08 8.08
CA LEU A 51 19.76 1.81 9.27
C LEU A 51 19.63 3.31 8.99
N ALA A 52 20.61 3.92 8.30
CA ALA A 52 20.56 5.33 7.93
C ALA A 52 19.33 5.66 7.06
N ILE A 53 19.04 4.85 6.04
CA ILE A 53 17.85 5.01 5.18
C ILE A 53 16.57 4.92 6.02
N CYS A 54 16.46 3.90 6.89
CA CYS A 54 15.28 3.72 7.75
C CYS A 54 15.09 4.88 8.74
N VAL A 55 16.17 5.32 9.40
CA VAL A 55 16.14 6.42 10.37
C VAL A 55 15.74 7.73 9.69
N VAL A 56 16.31 8.04 8.52
CA VAL A 56 15.98 9.27 7.79
C VAL A 56 14.54 9.25 7.29
N ALA A 57 14.01 8.12 6.83
CA ALA A 57 12.61 7.97 6.46
C ALA A 57 11.67 8.26 7.63
N VAL A 58 11.93 7.65 8.80
CA VAL A 58 11.16 7.87 10.03
C VAL A 58 11.29 9.32 10.51
N ALA A 59 12.49 9.89 10.48
CA ALA A 59 12.73 11.28 10.87
C ALA A 59 11.96 12.28 10.00
N GLY A 60 11.91 12.05 8.67
CA GLY A 60 11.14 12.88 7.76
C GLY A 60 9.63 12.85 8.05
N ALA A 61 9.08 11.65 8.29
CA ALA A 61 7.68 11.51 8.70
C ALA A 61 7.41 12.18 10.06
N PHE A 62 8.30 11.98 11.02
CA PHE A 62 8.19 12.52 12.37
C PHE A 62 8.24 14.04 12.39
N TYR A 63 9.17 14.64 11.64
CA TYR A 63 9.27 16.08 11.47
C TYR A 63 7.94 16.70 11.02
N VAL A 64 7.32 16.12 9.99
CA VAL A 64 6.03 16.60 9.49
C VAL A 64 4.92 16.43 10.51
N GLU A 65 4.86 15.28 11.20
CA GLU A 65 3.87 15.09 12.25
C GLU A 65 4.06 16.11 13.39
N CYS A 66 5.29 16.42 13.79
CA CYS A 66 5.63 17.48 14.75
C CYS A 66 5.11 18.86 14.31
N VAL A 67 5.44 19.29 13.08
CA VAL A 67 5.01 20.58 12.53
C VAL A 67 3.48 20.67 12.42
N THR A 68 2.80 19.54 12.24
CA THR A 68 1.34 19.46 12.11
C THR A 68 0.63 19.05 13.40
N LEU A 69 1.29 19.03 14.56
CA LEU A 69 0.65 18.71 15.84
C LEU A 69 -0.41 19.75 16.22
N GLY A 70 -0.17 21.04 15.94
CA GLY A 70 -1.10 22.14 16.22
C GLY A 70 -2.27 22.26 15.24
N TRP A 71 -2.31 21.39 14.24
CA TRP A 71 -3.34 21.43 13.21
C TRP A 71 -4.63 20.80 13.72
N ASN A 72 -5.54 21.64 14.21
CA ASN A 72 -6.84 21.21 14.74
C ASN A 72 -7.58 20.28 13.76
N ALA A 73 -8.18 19.21 14.29
CA ALA A 73 -9.07 18.36 13.51
C ALA A 73 -10.27 19.20 13.03
N ARG A 74 -10.68 19.03 11.77
CA ARG A 74 -11.87 19.74 11.30
C ARG A 74 -13.11 19.13 11.98
N PRO A 75 -14.11 19.96 12.34
CA PRO A 75 -15.35 19.45 12.93
C PRO A 75 -15.98 18.41 12.01
N ARG A 76 -16.54 17.37 12.64
CA ARG A 76 -17.23 16.28 11.94
C ARG A 76 -18.45 16.84 11.24
N ARG A 77 -18.42 16.89 9.91
CA ARG A 77 -19.66 16.96 9.14
C ARG A 77 -20.14 15.52 8.93
N PRO A 78 -21.38 15.18 9.29
CA PRO A 78 -21.93 13.86 9.00
C PRO A 78 -21.88 13.68 7.48
N VAL A 79 -21.10 12.69 7.02
CA VAL A 79 -21.12 12.29 5.62
C VAL A 79 -22.04 11.10 5.59
N GLN A 80 -23.29 11.34 5.17
CA GLN A 80 -24.22 10.24 4.93
C GLN A 80 -23.63 9.35 3.84
N THR A 81 -23.43 8.09 4.19
CA THR A 81 -23.03 7.02 3.28
C THR A 81 -23.91 5.84 3.62
N SER A 82 -24.61 5.27 2.65
CA SER A 82 -25.43 4.08 2.90
C SER A 82 -24.60 2.79 2.83
N VAL A 83 -25.07 1.74 3.51
CA VAL A 83 -24.52 0.38 3.37
C VAL A 83 -24.62 -0.10 1.91
N GLY A 84 -25.66 0.33 1.19
CA GLY A 84 -25.85 0.01 -0.22
C GLY A 84 -24.76 0.61 -1.10
N ALA A 85 -24.45 1.89 -0.93
CA ALA A 85 -23.37 2.54 -1.67
C ALA A 85 -22.00 1.92 -1.36
N ALA A 86 -21.73 1.58 -0.10
CA ALA A 86 -20.51 0.87 0.29
C ALA A 86 -20.40 -0.53 -0.37
N ASN A 87 -21.51 -1.25 -0.46
CA ASN A 87 -21.58 -2.54 -1.16
C ASN A 87 -21.29 -2.42 -2.66
N VAL A 88 -21.88 -1.43 -3.33
CA VAL A 88 -21.64 -1.20 -4.76
C VAL A 88 -20.15 -0.97 -5.01
N VAL A 89 -19.52 -0.06 -4.26
CA VAL A 89 -18.09 0.22 -4.43
C VAL A 89 -17.24 -1.04 -4.15
N LEU A 90 -17.53 -1.76 -3.06
CA LEU A 90 -16.79 -2.97 -2.70
C LEU A 90 -16.92 -4.08 -3.75
N LEU A 91 -18.14 -4.38 -4.20
CA LEU A 91 -18.43 -5.45 -5.15
C LEU A 91 -17.89 -5.12 -6.54
N THR A 92 -18.03 -3.87 -7.01
CA THR A 92 -17.40 -3.41 -8.25
C THR A 92 -15.89 -3.54 -8.17
N GLY A 93 -15.27 -3.18 -7.04
CA GLY A 93 -13.84 -3.34 -6.82
C GLY A 93 -13.38 -4.81 -6.80
N ALA A 94 -14.14 -5.68 -6.16
CA ALA A 94 -13.88 -7.12 -6.15
C ALA A 94 -13.98 -7.71 -7.56
N ALA A 95 -15.07 -7.43 -8.27
CA ALA A 95 -15.31 -7.89 -9.63
C ALA A 95 -14.24 -7.38 -10.60
N ALA A 96 -13.86 -6.11 -10.50
CA ALA A 96 -12.80 -5.52 -11.32
C ALA A 96 -11.43 -6.14 -11.03
N SER A 97 -11.11 -6.38 -9.76
CA SER A 97 -9.82 -7.00 -9.38
C SER A 97 -9.73 -8.45 -9.85
N LEU A 98 -10.80 -9.22 -9.70
CA LEU A 98 -10.90 -10.59 -10.21
C LEU A 98 -10.87 -10.63 -11.73
N GLY A 99 -11.70 -9.83 -12.40
CA GLY A 99 -11.73 -9.74 -13.87
C GLY A 99 -10.39 -9.29 -14.45
N ALA A 100 -9.70 -8.37 -13.80
CA ALA A 100 -8.35 -7.97 -14.18
C ALA A 100 -7.34 -9.10 -14.00
N ALA A 101 -7.46 -9.91 -12.95
CA ALA A 101 -6.62 -11.09 -12.73
C ALA A 101 -6.85 -12.15 -13.82
N LEU A 102 -8.12 -12.47 -14.12
CA LEU A 102 -8.49 -13.39 -15.19
C LEU A 102 -8.04 -12.88 -16.56
N GLY A 103 -8.06 -11.57 -16.78
CA GLY A 103 -7.51 -10.91 -17.97
C GLY A 103 -5.97 -10.88 -18.05
N GLY A 104 -5.27 -11.53 -17.12
CA GLY A 104 -3.81 -11.66 -17.12
C GLY A 104 -3.05 -10.45 -16.56
N GLN A 105 -3.73 -9.45 -15.98
CA GLN A 105 -3.04 -8.26 -15.47
C GLN A 105 -2.04 -8.63 -14.38
N GLY A 106 -0.75 -8.40 -14.63
CA GLY A 106 0.30 -8.65 -13.65
C GLY A 106 0.42 -10.12 -13.24
N SER A 107 0.04 -11.06 -14.09
CA SER A 107 0.35 -12.49 -13.88
C SER A 107 1.80 -12.78 -14.25
N TYR A 108 2.40 -13.77 -13.60
CA TYR A 108 3.74 -14.23 -13.95
C TYR A 108 3.81 -14.74 -15.40
N ALA A 109 2.76 -15.40 -15.89
CA ALA A 109 2.68 -15.88 -17.28
C ALA A 109 2.80 -14.75 -18.32
N VAL A 110 2.18 -13.60 -18.07
CA VAL A 110 2.35 -12.41 -18.92
C VAL A 110 3.76 -11.85 -18.79
N GLN A 111 4.33 -11.82 -17.57
CA GLN A 111 5.69 -11.31 -17.35
C GLN A 111 6.75 -12.11 -18.11
N ILE A 112 6.58 -13.43 -18.25
CA ILE A 112 7.50 -14.30 -19.00
C ILE A 112 7.13 -14.43 -20.50
N GLY A 113 6.19 -13.62 -21.00
CA GLY A 113 5.78 -13.61 -22.40
C GLY A 113 4.98 -14.84 -22.86
N ARG A 114 4.49 -15.68 -21.93
CA ARG A 114 3.66 -16.86 -22.24
C ARG A 114 2.17 -16.55 -22.40
N ALA A 115 1.75 -15.36 -21.99
CA ALA A 115 0.38 -14.88 -22.14
C ALA A 115 0.35 -13.40 -22.52
N GLN A 116 -0.76 -12.95 -23.09
CA GLN A 116 -1.02 -11.54 -23.35
C GLN A 116 -2.07 -11.00 -22.38
N VAL A 117 -1.97 -9.72 -22.02
CA VAL A 117 -2.98 -9.04 -21.21
C VAL A 117 -4.21 -8.78 -22.07
N SER A 118 -5.38 -9.20 -21.59
CA SER A 118 -6.64 -8.94 -22.28
C SER A 118 -6.94 -7.43 -22.31
N PRO A 119 -7.43 -6.87 -23.43
CA PRO A 119 -7.80 -5.45 -23.52
C PRO A 119 -8.83 -5.01 -22.47
N ILE A 120 -9.69 -5.92 -22.02
CA ILE A 120 -10.71 -5.63 -20.99
C ILE A 120 -10.09 -5.16 -19.67
N VAL A 121 -8.84 -5.55 -19.39
CA VAL A 121 -8.10 -5.11 -18.20
C VAL A 121 -7.99 -3.58 -18.15
N ALA A 122 -7.81 -2.91 -19.28
CA ALA A 122 -7.72 -1.46 -19.33
C ALA A 122 -9.03 -0.78 -18.86
N LEU A 123 -10.18 -1.40 -19.14
CA LEU A 123 -11.49 -0.93 -18.69
C LEU A 123 -11.73 -1.18 -17.20
N LEU A 124 -11.19 -2.28 -16.67
CA LEU A 124 -11.33 -2.66 -15.26
C LEU A 124 -10.35 -1.92 -14.34
N ALA A 125 -9.19 -1.51 -14.86
CA ALA A 125 -8.10 -0.91 -14.09
C ALA A 125 -8.55 0.24 -13.15
N PRO A 126 -9.40 1.21 -13.58
CA PRO A 126 -9.85 2.30 -12.71
C PRO A 126 -10.63 1.81 -11.49
N PHE A 127 -11.25 0.64 -11.56
CA PHE A 127 -12.13 0.12 -10.50
C PHE A 127 -11.41 -0.83 -9.54
N THR A 128 -10.20 -1.29 -9.85
CA THR A 128 -9.45 -2.23 -8.98
C THR A 128 -9.20 -1.66 -7.58
N ALA A 129 -8.90 -0.37 -7.46
CA ALA A 129 -8.72 0.31 -6.17
C ALA A 129 -10.01 0.39 -5.34
N TRP A 130 -11.18 0.13 -5.92
CA TRP A 130 -12.45 0.23 -5.20
C TRP A 130 -12.64 -0.86 -4.15
N LEU A 131 -11.89 -1.96 -4.24
CA LEU A 131 -11.87 -2.96 -3.18
C LEU A 131 -11.39 -2.33 -1.85
N LEU A 132 -10.33 -1.51 -1.92
CA LEU A 132 -9.82 -0.73 -0.80
C LEU A 132 -10.84 0.33 -0.34
N PHE A 133 -11.46 1.04 -1.29
CA PHE A 133 -12.41 2.13 -0.97
C PHE A 133 -13.69 1.60 -0.33
N GLY A 134 -14.25 0.51 -0.84
CA GLY A 134 -15.41 -0.16 -0.27
C GLY A 134 -15.13 -0.66 1.15
N ALA A 135 -13.94 -1.23 1.38
CA ALA A 135 -13.51 -1.63 2.71
C ALA A 135 -13.40 -0.42 3.67
N ALA A 136 -12.84 0.70 3.20
CA ALA A 136 -12.76 1.93 3.97
C ALA A 136 -14.15 2.52 4.30
N LEU A 137 -15.11 2.48 3.37
CA LEU A 137 -16.51 2.87 3.61
C LEU A 137 -17.14 1.99 4.70
N TYR A 138 -16.90 0.68 4.68
CA TYR A 138 -17.38 -0.23 5.73
C TYR A 138 -16.76 0.06 7.11
N MET A 139 -15.46 0.34 7.17
CA MET A 139 -14.80 0.78 8.41
C MET A 139 -15.37 2.10 8.92
N TRP A 140 -15.72 3.00 8.01
CA TRP A 140 -16.37 4.26 8.34
C TRP A 140 -17.78 4.05 8.92
N LEU A 141 -18.59 3.22 8.29
CA LEU A 141 -19.94 2.85 8.78
C LEU A 141 -19.89 2.19 10.16
N TYR A 142 -18.85 1.38 10.43
CA TYR A 142 -18.61 0.85 11.78
C TYR A 142 -18.31 1.98 12.78
N ARG A 143 -17.45 2.92 12.41
CA ARG A 143 -17.10 4.07 13.25
C ARG A 143 -18.30 4.98 13.54
N GLU A 144 -19.27 5.04 12.63
CA GLU A 144 -20.54 5.74 12.83
C GLU A 144 -21.58 4.92 13.60
N GLY A 145 -21.30 3.67 13.93
CA GLY A 145 -22.23 2.78 14.64
C GLY A 145 -23.33 2.17 13.77
N VAL A 146 -23.28 2.38 12.45
CA VAL A 146 -24.26 1.84 11.48
C VAL A 146 -24.05 0.35 11.21
N VAL A 147 -22.79 -0.11 11.25
CA VAL A 147 -22.42 -1.50 10.97
C VAL A 147 -21.75 -2.13 12.20
N SER A 148 -22.09 -3.39 12.49
CA SER A 148 -21.48 -4.13 13.59
C SER A 148 -19.99 -4.41 13.36
N ARG A 149 -19.23 -4.52 14.45
CA ARG A 149 -17.79 -4.85 14.40
C ARG A 149 -17.50 -6.12 13.61
N ARG A 150 -18.32 -7.16 13.79
CA ARG A 150 -18.19 -8.45 13.11
C ARG A 150 -18.31 -8.29 11.59
N ARG A 151 -19.30 -7.54 11.13
CA ARG A 151 -19.53 -7.30 9.71
C ARG A 151 -18.39 -6.49 9.08
N ALA A 152 -17.89 -5.46 9.76
CA ALA A 152 -16.72 -4.72 9.28
C ALA A 152 -15.48 -5.63 9.17
N LEU A 153 -15.17 -6.42 10.21
CA LEU A 153 -14.05 -7.38 10.16
C LEU A 153 -14.23 -8.45 9.08
N ALA A 154 -15.44 -8.98 8.89
CA ALA A 154 -15.73 -9.93 7.82
C ALA A 154 -15.51 -9.31 6.44
N THR A 155 -15.88 -8.05 6.23
CA THR A 155 -15.59 -7.32 4.98
C THR A 155 -14.07 -7.19 4.76
N LEU A 156 -13.30 -6.87 5.79
CA LEU A 156 -11.83 -6.78 5.66
C LEU A 156 -11.20 -8.14 5.36
N ALA A 157 -11.67 -9.19 6.03
CA ALA A 157 -11.23 -10.55 5.78
C ALA A 157 -11.55 -10.99 4.35
N ALA A 158 -12.76 -10.70 3.85
CA ALA A 158 -13.16 -11.00 2.48
C ALA A 158 -12.30 -10.24 1.45
N ALA A 159 -12.09 -8.93 1.64
CA ALA A 159 -11.23 -8.14 0.75
C ALA A 159 -9.78 -8.65 0.75
N SER A 160 -9.27 -9.02 1.92
CA SER A 160 -7.94 -9.62 2.07
C SER A 160 -7.84 -10.98 1.37
N ALA A 161 -8.85 -11.84 1.54
CA ALA A 161 -8.91 -13.17 0.93
C ALA A 161 -8.99 -13.07 -0.61
N ILE A 162 -9.82 -12.19 -1.15
CA ILE A 162 -9.91 -11.93 -2.60
C ILE A 162 -8.54 -11.55 -3.15
N GLN A 163 -7.84 -10.62 -2.50
CA GLN A 163 -6.53 -10.18 -2.98
C GLN A 163 -5.45 -11.26 -2.80
N LEU A 164 -5.54 -12.08 -1.75
CA LEU A 164 -4.65 -13.21 -1.55
C LEU A 164 -4.85 -14.26 -2.65
N ILE A 165 -6.09 -14.62 -2.98
CA ILE A 165 -6.43 -15.53 -4.08
C ILE A 165 -5.86 -14.97 -5.39
N ILE A 166 -6.12 -13.69 -5.70
CA ILE A 166 -5.56 -13.02 -6.88
C ILE A 166 -4.03 -13.10 -6.89
N GLY A 167 -3.39 -12.88 -5.74
CA GLY A 167 -1.93 -12.93 -5.63
C GLY A 167 -1.36 -14.33 -5.83
N ILE A 168 -2.07 -15.36 -5.35
CA ILE A 168 -1.73 -16.77 -5.55
C ILE A 168 -1.87 -17.14 -7.03
N GLU A 169 -3.02 -16.86 -7.64
CA GLU A 169 -3.31 -17.14 -9.06
C GLU A 169 -2.30 -16.47 -10.00
N ARG A 170 -1.87 -15.23 -9.66
CA ARG A 170 -0.85 -14.51 -10.43
C ARG A 170 0.57 -15.00 -10.15
N ALA A 171 0.76 -15.81 -9.13
CA ALA A 171 2.03 -16.13 -8.50
C ALA A 171 2.83 -14.87 -8.09
N ILE A 172 2.16 -13.81 -7.64
CA ILE A 172 2.74 -12.53 -7.16
C ILE A 172 1.99 -12.03 -5.92
N LEU A 173 2.63 -12.11 -4.75
CA LEU A 173 2.01 -11.83 -3.46
C LEU A 173 2.18 -10.37 -2.97
N GLY A 174 3.10 -9.61 -3.55
CA GLY A 174 3.45 -8.26 -3.07
C GLY A 174 2.26 -7.30 -2.97
N GLN A 175 1.35 -7.33 -3.96
CA GLN A 175 0.14 -6.51 -3.96
C GLN A 175 -0.87 -6.92 -2.88
N ALA A 176 -1.00 -8.23 -2.62
CA ALA A 176 -1.88 -8.73 -1.55
C ALA A 176 -1.43 -8.27 -0.19
N VAL A 177 -0.13 -8.35 0.06
CA VAL A 177 0.49 -7.97 1.32
C VAL A 177 0.36 -6.46 1.53
N ALA A 178 0.61 -5.67 0.48
CA ALA A 178 0.45 -4.23 0.53
C ALA A 178 -1.02 -3.83 0.81
N LEU A 179 -2.01 -4.49 0.19
CA LEU A 179 -3.43 -4.26 0.46
C LEU A 179 -3.79 -4.61 1.91
N VAL A 180 -3.42 -5.81 2.38
CA VAL A 180 -3.71 -6.25 3.76
C VAL A 180 -3.11 -5.28 4.77
N ALA A 181 -1.85 -4.87 4.58
CA ALA A 181 -1.22 -3.88 5.45
C ALA A 181 -1.97 -2.53 5.42
N SER A 182 -2.43 -2.10 4.25
CA SER A 182 -3.24 -0.87 4.11
C SER A 182 -4.58 -0.97 4.84
N LEU A 183 -5.28 -2.10 4.72
CA LEU A 183 -6.54 -2.36 5.43
C LEU A 183 -6.32 -2.35 6.95
N MET A 184 -5.22 -2.92 7.42
CA MET A 184 -4.84 -2.92 8.83
C MET A 184 -4.57 -1.50 9.36
N VAL A 185 -3.80 -0.69 8.62
CA VAL A 185 -3.55 0.71 8.97
C VAL A 185 -4.85 1.51 9.04
N MET A 186 -5.72 1.38 8.04
CA MET A 186 -7.03 2.02 8.06
C MET A 186 -7.90 1.52 9.22
N ALA A 187 -7.86 0.23 9.55
CA ALA A 187 -8.63 -0.34 10.66
C ALA A 187 -8.16 0.19 12.03
N ILE A 188 -6.87 0.49 12.19
CA ILE A 188 -6.35 1.18 13.38
C ILE A 188 -6.92 2.61 13.45
N PHE A 189 -6.91 3.35 12.34
CA PHE A 189 -7.45 4.72 12.30
C PHE A 189 -8.97 4.79 12.45
N ALA A 190 -9.68 3.77 11.99
CA ALA A 190 -11.10 3.58 12.23
C ALA A 190 -11.40 3.09 13.66
N ARG A 191 -10.37 2.78 14.47
CA ARG A 191 -10.47 2.19 15.82
C ARG A 191 -11.17 0.83 15.86
N LEU A 192 -11.17 0.11 14.74
CA LEU A 192 -11.74 -1.24 14.61
C LEU A 192 -10.85 -2.30 15.29
N ILE A 193 -9.54 -2.08 15.22
CA ILE A 193 -8.51 -2.89 15.85
C ILE A 193 -7.51 -2.01 16.62
N ARG A 194 -6.73 -2.62 17.51
CA ARG A 194 -5.71 -1.92 18.29
C ARG A 194 -4.35 -2.05 17.60
N PHE A 195 -3.45 -1.10 17.82
CA PHE A 195 -2.08 -1.14 17.29
C PHE A 195 -1.33 -2.45 17.64
N ARG A 196 -1.54 -2.98 18.85
CA ARG A 196 -0.98 -4.29 19.24
C ARG A 196 -1.36 -5.44 18.29
N THR A 197 -2.53 -5.37 17.65
CA THR A 197 -2.97 -6.37 16.67
C THR A 197 -2.12 -6.31 15.41
N LEU A 198 -1.73 -5.11 14.97
CA LEU A 198 -0.79 -4.96 13.85
C LEU A 198 0.56 -5.59 14.18
N VAL A 199 1.11 -5.32 15.36
CA VAL A 199 2.38 -5.91 15.81
C VAL A 199 2.29 -7.44 15.83
N ILE A 200 1.21 -8.00 16.40
CA ILE A 200 0.99 -9.46 16.41
C ILE A 200 0.94 -10.02 14.98
N LEU A 201 0.19 -9.38 14.06
CA LEU A 201 0.14 -9.87 12.67
C LEU A 201 1.50 -9.77 11.96
N LEU A 202 2.26 -8.70 12.18
CA LEU A 202 3.60 -8.55 11.63
C LEU A 202 4.55 -9.63 12.18
N LEU A 203 4.42 -10.00 13.46
CA LEU A 203 5.17 -11.10 14.07
C LEU A 203 4.73 -12.50 13.59
N LEU A 204 3.49 -12.63 13.09
CA LEU A 204 3.03 -13.88 12.47
C LEU A 204 3.48 -14.04 11.02
N LEU A 205 3.90 -12.95 10.34
CA LEU A 205 4.35 -13.01 8.95
C LEU A 205 5.50 -14.02 8.75
N PRO A 206 6.58 -14.04 9.55
CA PRO A 206 7.65 -15.03 9.39
C PRO A 206 7.20 -16.49 9.46
N ILE A 207 6.08 -16.77 10.13
CA ILE A 207 5.52 -18.13 10.28
C ILE A 207 4.63 -18.48 9.07
N LEU A 208 3.76 -17.56 8.67
CA LEU A 208 2.77 -17.80 7.62
C LEU A 208 3.36 -17.71 6.20
N TRP A 209 4.42 -16.94 6.03
CA TRP A 209 4.95 -16.62 4.71
C TRP A 209 5.70 -17.75 4.01
N PRO A 210 6.54 -18.56 4.69
CA PRO A 210 7.26 -19.65 4.04
C PRO A 210 6.35 -20.62 3.28
N PRO A 211 5.26 -21.16 3.86
CA PRO A 211 4.39 -22.08 3.11
C PRO A 211 3.67 -21.38 1.95
N ILE A 212 3.26 -20.11 2.10
CA ILE A 212 2.63 -19.35 1.01
C ILE A 212 3.61 -19.15 -0.15
N TYR A 213 4.88 -18.85 0.14
CA TYR A 213 5.91 -18.65 -0.87
C TYR A 213 6.36 -19.95 -1.52
N GLN A 214 6.42 -21.04 -0.77
CA GLN A 214 6.66 -22.37 -1.31
C GLN A 214 5.57 -22.75 -2.31
N TYR A 215 4.30 -22.61 -1.94
CA TYR A 215 3.18 -22.88 -2.85
C TYR A 215 3.22 -22.01 -4.11
N ARG A 216 3.48 -20.71 -3.95
CA ARG A 216 3.68 -19.79 -5.09
C ARG A 216 4.84 -20.22 -5.99
N ASN A 217 5.95 -20.70 -5.43
CA ASN A 217 7.10 -21.13 -6.21
C ASN A 217 6.76 -22.37 -7.04
N THR A 218 6.05 -23.35 -6.47
CA THR A 218 5.54 -24.51 -7.20
C THR A 218 4.69 -24.07 -8.40
N LEU A 219 3.78 -23.11 -8.22
CA LEU A 219 3.00 -22.54 -9.34
C LEU A 219 3.88 -21.89 -10.42
N ARG A 220 4.96 -21.20 -10.04
CA ARG A 220 5.89 -20.59 -11.02
C ARG A 220 6.71 -21.63 -11.78
N GLU A 221 7.12 -22.69 -11.11
CA GLU A 221 7.85 -23.81 -11.74
C GLU A 221 6.95 -24.51 -12.77
N GLU A 222 5.70 -24.80 -12.39
CA GLU A 222 4.68 -25.34 -13.31
C GLU A 222 4.45 -24.41 -14.51
N LEU A 223 4.32 -23.11 -14.28
CA LEU A 223 4.06 -22.12 -15.34
C LEU A 223 5.29 -21.80 -16.21
N ALA A 224 6.51 -21.91 -15.69
CA ALA A 224 7.74 -21.61 -16.42
C ALA A 224 8.33 -22.81 -17.17
N GLY A 225 7.93 -24.03 -16.83
CA GLY A 225 8.57 -25.24 -17.35
C GLY A 225 10.03 -25.37 -16.89
N SER A 226 10.66 -26.52 -17.18
CA SER A 226 12.00 -26.91 -16.71
C SER A 226 13.17 -26.04 -17.21
N SER A 227 12.91 -24.95 -17.96
CA SER A 227 13.94 -24.15 -18.64
C SER A 227 14.20 -22.76 -18.07
N VAL A 228 13.47 -22.31 -17.04
CA VAL A 228 13.74 -21.03 -16.38
C VAL A 228 14.24 -21.30 -14.97
N TYR A 229 15.53 -21.07 -14.76
CA TYR A 229 16.18 -21.11 -13.46
C TYR A 229 15.56 -20.02 -12.56
N VAL A 230 14.50 -20.35 -11.83
CA VAL A 230 13.98 -19.50 -10.75
C VAL A 230 14.96 -19.69 -9.61
N GLY A 231 15.87 -18.73 -9.42
CA GLY A 231 16.88 -18.77 -8.36
C GLY A 231 16.30 -19.33 -7.05
N LEU A 232 16.93 -20.43 -6.62
CA LEU A 232 16.65 -21.24 -5.43
C LEU A 232 16.98 -20.48 -4.15
N ASP A 233 16.49 -19.26 -4.01
CA ASP A 233 16.48 -18.57 -2.72
C ASP A 233 15.32 -19.19 -1.92
N GLY A 234 15.61 -19.64 -0.69
CA GLY A 234 14.63 -20.31 0.15
C GLY A 234 13.39 -19.43 0.38
N PRO A 235 12.23 -19.99 0.75
CA PRO A 235 11.02 -19.20 1.02
C PRO A 235 11.24 -18.08 2.05
N MET A 236 12.21 -18.27 2.96
CA MET A 236 12.65 -17.29 3.95
C MET A 236 13.44 -16.12 3.36
N ASP A 237 14.18 -16.33 2.27
CA ASP A 237 15.05 -15.35 1.61
C ASP A 237 14.25 -14.27 0.88
N ARG A 238 13.03 -14.58 0.46
CA ARG A 238 12.17 -13.62 -0.23
C ARG A 238 11.26 -12.77 0.69
N LEU A 239 11.29 -13.03 2.00
CA LEU A 239 10.69 -12.15 3.02
C LEU A 239 11.69 -11.06 3.46
N GLN A 240 12.94 -11.17 3.02
CA GLN A 240 14.05 -10.38 3.51
C GLN A 240 14.04 -9.00 2.83
N MET A 241 13.19 -8.10 3.30
CA MET A 241 13.27 -6.70 2.86
C MET A 241 14.61 -6.06 3.25
N ASP A 242 15.36 -6.66 4.18
CA ASP A 242 16.76 -6.39 4.44
C ASP A 242 17.67 -6.77 3.26
N GLU A 243 17.53 -7.97 2.67
CA GLU A 243 18.28 -8.33 1.45
C GLU A 243 17.87 -7.44 0.27
N GLN A 244 16.59 -7.11 0.12
CA GLN A 244 16.16 -6.12 -0.87
C GLN A 244 16.76 -4.73 -0.61
N MET A 245 16.95 -4.35 0.66
CA MET A 245 17.64 -3.11 0.99
C MET A 245 19.16 -3.21 0.78
N ALA A 246 19.76 -4.39 0.94
CA ALA A 246 21.19 -4.63 0.72
C ALA A 246 21.62 -4.35 -0.73
N VAL A 247 20.71 -4.61 -1.67
CA VAL A 247 20.89 -4.34 -3.10
C VAL A 247 21.26 -2.89 -3.39
N VAL A 248 20.90 -1.95 -2.52
CA VAL A 248 21.22 -0.52 -2.68
C VAL A 248 22.71 -0.28 -2.87
N GLU A 249 23.58 -1.00 -2.16
CA GLU A 249 25.03 -0.84 -2.27
C GLU A 249 25.54 -1.15 -3.68
N ARG A 250 24.92 -2.12 -4.35
CA ARG A 250 25.31 -2.57 -5.70
C ARG A 250 24.90 -1.58 -6.79
N LEU A 251 23.96 -0.70 -6.49
CA LEU A 251 23.40 0.27 -7.43
C LEU A 251 23.77 1.71 -7.08
N VAL A 252 24.74 1.92 -6.18
CA VAL A 252 25.24 3.24 -5.82
C VAL A 252 26.77 3.27 -5.98
N PRO A 253 27.33 4.10 -6.88
CA PRO A 253 26.65 5.10 -7.71
C PRO A 253 25.71 4.47 -8.76
N LYS A 254 24.60 5.16 -9.02
CA LYS A 254 23.54 4.71 -9.93
C LYS A 254 24.07 4.57 -11.35
N PRO A 255 23.88 3.43 -12.03
CA PRO A 255 24.24 3.29 -13.44
C PRO A 255 23.57 4.34 -14.33
N ASP A 256 24.26 4.79 -15.37
CA ASP A 256 23.79 5.87 -16.25
C ASP A 256 22.52 5.50 -17.02
N TYR A 257 22.39 4.23 -17.41
CA TYR A 257 21.20 3.72 -18.12
C TYR A 257 19.96 3.59 -17.21
N LEU A 258 20.13 3.62 -15.88
CA LEU A 258 19.03 3.56 -14.92
C LEU A 258 18.49 4.97 -14.68
N VAL A 259 17.78 5.53 -15.65
CA VAL A 259 17.23 6.90 -15.58
C VAL A 259 15.80 6.90 -15.04
N ALA A 260 15.55 7.71 -14.02
CA ALA A 260 14.20 7.95 -13.52
C ALA A 260 13.35 8.67 -14.58
N PRO A 261 12.12 8.24 -14.87
CA PRO A 261 11.21 8.98 -15.74
C PRO A 261 11.03 10.43 -15.27
N SER A 262 10.91 11.35 -16.23
CA SER A 262 10.64 12.76 -15.91
C SER A 262 9.29 12.91 -15.17
N LEU A 263 9.16 13.97 -14.36
CA LEU A 263 7.89 14.26 -13.66
C LEU A 263 6.71 14.41 -14.64
N THR A 264 6.95 15.03 -15.80
CA THR A 264 5.93 15.16 -16.86
C THR A 264 5.49 13.79 -17.37
N THR A 265 6.41 12.86 -17.56
CA THR A 265 6.09 11.47 -17.94
C THR A 265 5.29 10.77 -16.84
N LEU A 266 5.66 10.94 -15.59
CA LEU A 266 4.95 10.35 -14.45
C LEU A 266 3.51 10.88 -14.34
N ILE A 267 3.31 12.20 -14.53
CA ILE A 267 1.98 12.82 -14.51
C ILE A 267 1.14 12.36 -15.70
N ARG A 268 1.71 12.35 -16.91
CA ARG A 268 1.04 11.87 -18.13
C ARG A 268 0.56 10.43 -17.97
N THR A 269 1.43 9.54 -17.48
CA THR A 269 1.08 8.13 -17.22
C THR A 269 0.06 7.98 -16.09
N GLY A 270 0.08 8.88 -15.10
CA GLY A 270 -0.83 8.87 -13.96
C GLY A 270 -2.24 9.37 -14.26
N LEU A 271 -2.40 10.33 -15.17
CA LEU A 271 -3.69 10.97 -15.44
C LEU A 271 -4.36 10.47 -16.72
N ILE A 272 -3.57 10.07 -17.73
CA ILE A 272 -4.09 9.69 -19.04
C ILE A 272 -4.04 8.15 -19.16
N PRO A 273 -5.19 7.46 -19.21
CA PRO A 273 -5.25 6.02 -19.44
C PRO A 273 -4.55 5.60 -20.73
N SER A 274 -3.96 4.41 -20.77
CA SER A 274 -3.30 3.88 -21.98
C SER A 274 -4.22 3.75 -23.18
N ALA A 275 -5.54 3.58 -22.95
CA ALA A 275 -6.52 3.52 -24.02
C ALA A 275 -6.67 4.86 -24.76
N ILE A 276 -6.43 5.98 -24.08
CA ILE A 276 -6.53 7.34 -24.64
C ILE A 276 -5.16 7.79 -25.18
N ASP A 277 -4.07 7.31 -24.59
CA ASP A 277 -2.71 7.60 -25.00
C ASP A 277 -1.88 6.33 -25.20
N PRO A 278 -1.98 5.70 -26.40
CA PRO A 278 -1.26 4.48 -26.72
C PRO A 278 0.27 4.68 -26.78
N ASN A 279 0.71 5.91 -27.07
CA ASN A 279 2.11 6.26 -27.27
C ASN A 279 2.85 6.60 -25.96
N ARG A 280 2.21 6.44 -24.79
CA ARG A 280 2.86 6.71 -23.51
C ARG A 280 3.95 5.66 -23.24
N PRO A 281 5.13 6.06 -22.72
CA PRO A 281 6.19 5.11 -22.40
C PRO A 281 5.78 4.20 -21.25
N ALA A 282 6.12 2.92 -21.33
CA ALA A 282 5.94 1.99 -20.24
C ALA A 282 6.83 2.39 -19.05
N ILE A 283 6.23 2.47 -17.86
CA ILE A 283 6.94 2.70 -16.61
C ILE A 283 6.96 1.38 -15.85
N ASP A 284 8.12 0.72 -15.90
CA ASP A 284 8.41 -0.46 -15.09
C ASP A 284 9.82 -0.31 -14.50
N THR A 285 9.90 0.50 -13.44
CA THR A 285 11.18 0.75 -12.78
C THR A 285 11.70 -0.53 -12.12
N GLY A 286 10.81 -1.41 -11.66
CA GLY A 286 11.18 -2.70 -11.06
C GLY A 286 11.90 -3.61 -12.04
N ALA A 287 11.41 -3.76 -13.27
CA ALA A 287 12.08 -4.54 -14.31
C ALA A 287 13.45 -3.94 -14.70
N LYS A 288 13.54 -2.60 -14.81
CA LYS A 288 14.82 -1.92 -15.10
C LYS A 288 15.85 -2.10 -13.97
N MET A 289 15.41 -2.05 -12.72
CA MET A 289 16.28 -2.31 -11.57
C MET A 289 16.77 -3.76 -11.56
N ASN A 290 15.87 -4.70 -11.86
CA ASN A 290 16.24 -6.11 -11.94
C ASN A 290 17.29 -6.37 -13.03
N GLN A 291 17.12 -5.76 -14.22
CA GLN A 291 18.12 -5.82 -15.29
C GLN A 291 19.46 -5.21 -14.85
N ALA A 292 19.44 -4.09 -14.12
CA ALA A 292 20.65 -3.45 -13.60
C ALA A 292 21.41 -4.36 -12.59
N LEU A 293 20.72 -5.31 -11.98
CA LEU A 293 21.29 -6.30 -11.06
C LEU A 293 21.73 -7.60 -11.74
N GLY A 294 21.72 -7.63 -13.08
CA GLY A 294 22.05 -8.83 -13.86
C GLY A 294 20.89 -9.83 -13.98
N GLY A 295 19.68 -9.44 -13.58
CA GLY A 295 18.46 -10.22 -13.79
C GLY A 295 17.88 -10.04 -15.20
N THR A 296 16.82 -10.78 -15.51
CA THR A 296 16.15 -10.71 -16.82
C THR A 296 15.07 -9.62 -16.85
N ALA A 297 14.62 -9.21 -18.03
CA ALA A 297 13.46 -8.31 -18.17
C ALA A 297 12.14 -8.88 -17.58
N LEU A 298 12.13 -10.19 -17.31
CA LEU A 298 10.94 -10.97 -16.98
C LEU A 298 10.84 -11.25 -15.47
N SER A 299 11.82 -10.83 -14.67
CA SER A 299 11.77 -10.85 -13.21
C SER A 299 11.83 -9.45 -12.62
N SER A 300 11.29 -9.30 -11.41
CA SER A 300 11.24 -8.03 -10.69
C SER A 300 11.88 -8.18 -9.31
N THR A 301 13.21 -8.15 -9.29
CA THR A 301 13.98 -7.89 -8.07
C THR A 301 14.30 -6.40 -8.03
N SER A 302 13.79 -5.72 -7.02
CA SER A 302 14.00 -4.29 -6.78
C SER A 302 14.36 -4.09 -5.32
N ALA A 303 15.00 -2.96 -5.00
CA ALA A 303 15.09 -2.54 -3.63
C ALA A 303 13.70 -2.15 -3.09
N THR A 304 13.61 -2.02 -1.76
CA THR A 304 12.39 -1.52 -1.11
C THR A 304 12.09 -0.08 -1.56
N MET A 305 10.87 0.39 -1.32
CA MET A 305 10.47 1.77 -1.66
C MET A 305 11.51 2.83 -1.24
N MET A 306 11.99 2.77 0.00
CA MET A 306 12.99 3.73 0.51
C MET A 306 14.38 3.51 -0.10
N GLY A 307 14.74 2.24 -0.38
CA GLY A 307 15.97 1.92 -1.11
C GLY A 307 15.96 2.48 -2.53
N ASN A 308 14.83 2.38 -3.24
CA ASN A 308 14.68 2.97 -4.57
C ASN A 308 14.85 4.49 -4.54
N VAL A 309 14.21 5.18 -3.58
CA VAL A 309 14.38 6.64 -3.42
C VAL A 309 15.85 6.99 -3.20
N TYR A 310 16.56 6.22 -2.38
CA TYR A 310 17.98 6.44 -2.14
C TYR A 310 18.83 6.24 -3.40
N ILE A 311 18.61 5.16 -4.16
CA ILE A 311 19.33 4.88 -5.42
C ILE A 311 19.14 6.01 -6.44
N PHE A 312 17.90 6.51 -6.58
CA PHE A 312 17.59 7.53 -7.59
C PHE A 312 17.90 8.96 -7.18
N SER A 313 17.86 9.28 -5.88
CA SER A 313 17.85 10.68 -5.42
C SER A 313 18.56 10.92 -4.08
N GLY A 314 19.20 9.89 -3.51
CA GLY A 314 20.03 10.00 -2.32
C GLY A 314 19.24 10.14 -1.01
N LEU A 315 19.98 10.28 0.09
CA LEU A 315 19.43 10.21 1.44
C LEU A 315 18.48 11.36 1.77
N LEU A 316 18.74 12.57 1.30
CA LEU A 316 17.87 13.72 1.52
C LEU A 316 16.48 13.51 0.89
N ALA A 317 16.42 12.86 -0.28
CA ALA A 317 15.17 12.54 -0.94
C ALA A 317 14.36 11.50 -0.15
N VAL A 318 15.01 10.54 0.52
CA VAL A 318 14.31 9.58 1.41
C VAL A 318 13.52 10.32 2.48
N GLY A 319 14.15 11.31 3.13
CA GLY A 319 13.50 12.15 4.13
C GLY A 319 12.37 12.99 3.52
N ALA A 320 12.62 13.65 2.39
CA ALA A 320 11.65 14.53 1.74
C ALA A 320 10.40 13.78 1.23
N VAL A 321 10.58 12.61 0.61
CA VAL A 321 9.46 11.78 0.14
C VAL A 321 8.65 11.23 1.32
N SER A 322 9.32 10.75 2.36
CA SER A 322 8.65 10.28 3.59
C SER A 322 7.85 11.39 4.26
N ALA A 323 8.41 12.59 4.34
CA ALA A 323 7.75 13.79 4.83
C ALA A 323 6.50 14.13 3.99
N ALA A 324 6.60 14.12 2.66
CA ALA A 324 5.48 14.43 1.76
C ALA A 324 4.34 13.40 1.90
N LEU A 325 4.64 12.11 1.97
CA LEU A 325 3.64 11.05 2.17
C LEU A 325 2.97 11.16 3.54
N ALA A 326 3.76 11.42 4.59
CA ALA A 326 3.24 11.64 5.94
C ALA A 326 2.33 12.88 6.00
N LEU A 327 2.70 13.96 5.31
CA LEU A 327 1.87 15.16 5.19
C LEU A 327 0.53 14.83 4.53
N GLY A 328 0.55 14.07 3.43
CA GLY A 328 -0.66 13.61 2.75
C GLY A 328 -1.58 12.79 3.66
N MET A 329 -1.03 11.79 4.36
CA MET A 329 -1.80 11.00 5.33
C MET A 329 -2.33 11.86 6.47
N ARG A 330 -1.54 12.81 6.98
CA ARG A 330 -1.97 13.72 8.06
C ARG A 330 -3.12 14.62 7.60
N ILE A 331 -3.04 15.21 6.41
CA ILE A 331 -4.11 16.02 5.82
C ILE A 331 -5.38 15.19 5.67
N ALA A 332 -5.26 13.94 5.22
CA ALA A 332 -6.38 13.01 5.12
C ALA A 332 -6.96 12.73 6.52
N LEU A 333 -6.17 12.28 7.48
CA LEU A 333 -6.61 11.94 8.84
C LEU A 333 -7.26 13.09 9.61
N ARG A 334 -6.91 14.35 9.29
CA ARG A 334 -7.59 15.54 9.85
C ARG A 334 -9.03 15.69 9.39
N ARG A 335 -9.38 15.12 8.24
CA ARG A 335 -10.74 15.11 7.70
C ARG A 335 -11.46 13.87 8.23
N SER A 336 -12.49 14.08 9.04
CA SER A 336 -13.33 12.98 9.51
C SER A 336 -14.34 12.62 8.42
N SER A 337 -13.91 11.86 7.41
CA SER A 337 -14.71 11.45 6.24
C SER A 337 -14.30 10.05 5.77
N PRO A 338 -15.21 9.25 5.18
CA PRO A 338 -14.85 7.94 4.61
C PRO A 338 -13.79 8.08 3.50
N TRP A 339 -13.89 9.12 2.69
CA TRP A 339 -12.98 9.39 1.58
C TRP A 339 -11.56 9.74 2.04
N ALA A 340 -11.45 10.36 3.21
CA ALA A 340 -10.18 10.60 3.85
C ALA A 340 -9.53 9.31 4.36
N LEU A 341 -10.34 8.35 4.84
CA LEU A 341 -9.84 7.02 5.20
C LEU A 341 -9.35 6.28 3.95
N SER A 342 -10.13 6.29 2.87
CA SER A 342 -9.73 5.74 1.56
C SER A 342 -8.44 6.36 1.03
N ALA A 343 -8.29 7.69 1.10
CA ALA A 343 -7.07 8.38 0.70
C ALA A 343 -5.87 7.97 1.57
N THR A 344 -6.08 7.78 2.87
CA THR A 344 -5.04 7.28 3.78
C THR A 344 -4.58 5.88 3.38
N GLY A 345 -5.53 4.98 3.09
CA GLY A 345 -5.22 3.65 2.57
C GLY A 345 -4.48 3.70 1.24
N LEU A 346 -4.88 4.60 0.33
CA LEU A 346 -4.27 4.75 -0.99
C LEU A 346 -2.81 5.22 -0.89
N ILE A 347 -2.54 6.21 -0.04
CA ILE A 347 -1.18 6.73 0.22
C ILE A 347 -0.31 5.65 0.83
N TYR A 348 -0.83 4.88 1.79
CA TYR A 348 -0.07 3.79 2.37
C TYR A 348 0.20 2.67 1.35
N LEU A 349 -0.82 2.22 0.63
CA LEU A 349 -0.74 1.15 -0.37
C LEU A 349 0.32 1.42 -1.44
N ASN A 350 0.33 2.64 -1.97
CA ASN A 350 1.15 2.98 -3.14
C ASN A 350 2.40 3.79 -2.81
N GLY A 351 2.53 4.30 -1.59
CA GLY A 351 3.60 5.22 -1.20
C GLY A 351 4.41 4.74 0.00
N MET A 352 3.76 4.47 1.14
CA MET A 352 4.49 4.14 2.39
C MET A 352 4.77 2.66 2.60
N SER A 353 4.06 1.78 1.89
CA SER A 353 4.38 0.35 1.89
C SER A 353 5.81 0.14 1.35
N SER A 354 6.57 -0.73 2.00
CA SER A 354 7.95 -1.06 1.61
C SER A 354 8.01 -1.76 0.25
N ASN A 355 6.88 -2.33 -0.18
CA ASN A 355 6.69 -2.93 -1.51
C ASN A 355 6.33 -1.91 -2.61
N ALA A 356 6.17 -0.63 -2.28
CA ALA A 356 5.92 0.39 -3.29
C ALA A 356 7.17 0.63 -4.15
N ALA A 357 6.96 0.94 -5.43
CA ALA A 357 8.06 1.19 -6.37
C ALA A 357 8.21 2.69 -6.59
N TYR A 358 9.36 3.27 -6.24
CA TYR A 358 9.72 4.63 -6.64
C TYR A 358 10.45 4.61 -7.99
N PRO A 359 10.14 5.54 -8.92
CA PRO A 359 9.19 6.66 -8.83
C PRO A 359 7.73 6.34 -9.24
N ASP A 360 7.41 5.09 -9.53
CA ASP A 360 6.06 4.61 -9.94
C ASP A 360 4.94 4.94 -8.94
N ILE A 361 5.28 5.32 -7.71
CA ILE A 361 4.34 5.83 -6.70
C ILE A 361 3.49 6.99 -7.23
N VAL A 362 4.07 7.88 -8.02
CA VAL A 362 3.39 9.10 -8.52
C VAL A 362 2.22 8.75 -9.43
N PRO A 363 2.41 8.01 -10.54
CA PRO A 363 1.28 7.65 -11.40
C PRO A 363 0.24 6.81 -10.67
N ARG A 364 0.65 5.90 -9.77
CA ARG A 364 -0.30 5.07 -8.99
C ARG A 364 -1.18 5.89 -8.05
N LEU A 365 -0.61 6.89 -7.37
CA LEU A 365 -1.37 7.80 -6.51
C LEU A 365 -2.33 8.68 -7.32
N LEU A 366 -1.91 9.16 -8.50
CA LEU A 366 -2.77 9.96 -9.39
C LEU A 366 -3.94 9.13 -9.93
N GLN A 367 -3.69 7.92 -10.43
CA GLN A 367 -4.73 7.00 -10.92
C GLN A 367 -5.69 6.61 -9.79
N GLY A 368 -5.16 6.31 -8.60
CA GLY A 368 -5.97 6.02 -7.42
C GLY A 368 -6.79 7.23 -6.96
N GLY A 369 -6.26 8.44 -7.06
CA GLY A 369 -6.97 9.68 -6.75
C GLY A 369 -8.11 9.97 -7.73
N ALA A 370 -7.87 9.78 -9.03
CA ALA A 370 -8.92 9.89 -10.04
C ALA A 370 -10.01 8.83 -9.82
N SER A 371 -9.62 7.58 -9.55
CA SER A 371 -10.54 6.49 -9.20
C SER A 371 -11.37 6.79 -7.96
N LEU A 372 -10.75 7.38 -6.93
CA LEU A 372 -11.43 7.79 -5.69
C LEU A 372 -12.47 8.88 -5.96
N LEU A 373 -12.18 9.82 -6.86
CA LEU A 373 -13.13 10.86 -7.28
C LEU A 373 -14.34 10.24 -7.99
N ILE A 374 -14.13 9.27 -8.88
CA ILE A 374 -15.23 8.56 -9.56
C ILE A 374 -16.10 7.82 -8.53
N ALA A 375 -15.48 7.09 -7.60
CA ALA A 375 -16.21 6.40 -6.53
C ALA A 375 -17.01 7.39 -5.66
N PHE A 376 -16.44 8.55 -5.35
CA PHE A 376 -17.11 9.61 -4.60
C PHE A 376 -18.38 10.10 -5.32
N VAL A 377 -18.27 10.42 -6.61
CA VAL A 377 -19.40 10.89 -7.42
C VAL A 377 -20.49 9.82 -7.50
N LEU A 378 -20.11 8.55 -7.72
CA LEU A 378 -21.07 7.45 -7.78
C LEU A 378 -21.83 7.28 -6.46
N VAL A 379 -21.13 7.23 -5.32
CA VAL A 379 -21.78 7.09 -4.01
C VAL A 379 -22.75 8.25 -3.75
N ARG A 380 -22.37 9.48 -4.12
CA ARG A 380 -23.26 10.64 -4.01
C ARG A 380 -24.51 10.52 -4.88
N ALA A 381 -24.40 9.98 -6.08
CA ALA A 381 -25.55 9.76 -6.95
C ALA A 381 -26.49 8.68 -6.39
N VAL A 382 -25.93 7.55 -5.93
CA VAL A 382 -26.69 6.44 -5.35
C VAL A 382 -27.44 6.87 -4.08
N ASP A 383 -26.79 7.62 -3.19
CA ASP A 383 -27.42 8.07 -1.95
C ASP A 383 -28.50 9.14 -2.19
N ARG A 384 -28.37 9.98 -3.22
CA ARG A 384 -29.42 10.95 -3.62
C ARG A 384 -30.67 10.26 -4.15
N GLY A 385 -30.51 9.30 -5.06
CA GLY A 385 -31.65 8.58 -5.64
C GLY A 385 -32.49 7.84 -4.60
N ARG A 386 -31.86 7.33 -3.54
CA ARG A 386 -32.59 6.72 -2.41
C ARG A 386 -33.40 7.74 -1.61
N ALA A 387 -32.82 8.89 -1.31
CA ALA A 387 -33.50 9.93 -0.56
C ALA A 387 -34.71 10.52 -1.30
N GLU A 388 -34.69 10.49 -2.63
CA GLU A 388 -35.84 10.86 -3.47
C GLU A 388 -36.92 9.78 -3.47
N HIS A 389 -36.53 8.50 -3.56
CA HIS A 389 -37.47 7.38 -3.50
C HIS A 389 -38.18 7.25 -2.14
N ASP A 390 -37.50 7.52 -1.03
CA ASP A 390 -38.11 7.48 0.31
C ASP A 390 -39.09 8.67 0.56
N ARG A 391 -39.13 9.66 -0.34
CA ARG A 391 -40.02 10.84 -0.26
C ARG A 391 -41.24 10.76 -1.19
N SER A 392 -41.20 9.91 -2.20
CA SER A 392 -42.31 9.62 -3.13
C SER A 392 -43.16 8.48 -2.60
#